data_AF-A0A2A2H1V8-F1
#
_entry.id   AF-A0A2A2H1V8-F1
#
_cell.length_a   1.000
_cell.length_b   1.000
_cell.length_c   1.000
_cell.angle_alpha   90.00
_cell.angle_beta   90.00
_cell.angle_gamma   90.00
#
_symmetry.space_group_name_H-M   'P 1'
#
loop_
_entity.id
_entity.type
_entity.pdbx_description
1 polymer ?
#
loop_
_entity_poly.entity_id
_entity_poly.type
_entity_poly.pdbx_seq_one_letter_code
_entity_poly.pdbx_strand_id
1 'polypeptide(L)'
;MPKHIASGLKYLAAVELIREGRSQREISEMLDMDRSTLSHYLNGRNISMGSIEIAELIKGFCPKDFLKLTSALLENMDTTRTIVKTCLNQKYRAKVKDSCIGCGLCVDTCLMNAISLDNLKAQIDSESCCGCLMCEEKCPTNSIKIVLEVEENPNPSKT
;
A
#
# COMPACT_ATOMS: atom_id res chain seq x y z
N MET A 1 4.57 8.90 21.05
CA MET A 1 5.46 8.00 20.28
C MET A 1 4.81 7.54 18.97
N PRO A 2 3.60 6.93 18.94
CA PRO A 2 3.00 6.44 17.68
C PRO A 2 2.78 7.53 16.62
N LYS A 3 2.34 8.73 17.05
CA LYS A 3 2.14 9.90 16.17
C LYS A 3 3.39 10.31 15.40
N HIS A 4 4.59 10.19 15.99
CA HIS A 4 5.84 10.55 15.31
C HIS A 4 6.21 9.54 14.22
N ILE A 5 5.94 8.25 14.45
CA ILE A 5 6.14 7.20 13.44
C ILE A 5 5.16 7.41 12.27
N ALA A 6 3.90 7.72 12.56
CA ALA A 6 2.91 8.08 11.55
C ALA A 6 3.32 9.31 10.74
N SER A 7 3.87 10.35 11.38
CA SER A 7 4.48 11.50 10.70
C SER A 7 5.62 11.09 9.76
N GLY A 8 6.47 10.15 10.17
CA GLY A 8 7.53 9.58 9.32
C GLY A 8 6.99 8.90 8.07
N LEU A 9 5.98 8.05 8.21
CA LEU A 9 5.34 7.39 7.07
C LEU A 9 4.65 8.37 6.13
N LYS A 10 3.94 9.38 6.68
CA LYS A 10 3.34 10.47 5.88
C LYS A 10 4.41 11.27 5.13
N TYR A 11 5.55 11.55 5.76
CA TYR A 11 6.67 12.22 5.11
C TYR A 11 7.19 11.41 3.91
N LEU A 12 7.47 10.11 4.10
CA LEU A 12 7.95 9.26 3.00
C LEU A 12 6.95 9.22 1.84
N ALA A 13 5.67 9.03 2.14
CA ALA A 13 4.63 9.03 1.11
C ALA A 13 4.50 10.39 0.41
N ALA A 14 4.60 11.51 1.14
CA ALA A 14 4.55 12.85 0.56
C ALA A 14 5.70 13.09 -0.44
N VAL A 15 6.91 12.63 -0.10
CA VAL A 15 8.08 12.74 -0.99
C VAL A 15 7.86 11.95 -2.29
N GLU A 16 7.35 10.72 -2.20
CA GLU A 16 7.06 9.91 -3.39
C GLU A 16 5.91 10.50 -4.22
N LEU A 17 4.82 10.97 -3.60
CA LEU A 17 3.71 11.61 -4.31
C LEU A 17 4.15 12.89 -5.05
N ILE A 18 5.08 13.67 -4.49
CA ILE A 18 5.68 14.81 -5.21
C ILE A 18 6.46 14.33 -6.43
N ARG A 19 7.21 13.22 -6.33
CA ARG A 19 7.95 12.63 -7.47
C ARG A 19 7.02 12.12 -8.55
N GLU A 20 5.84 11.63 -8.18
CA GLU A 20 4.75 11.27 -9.09
C GLU A 20 4.06 12.50 -9.74
N GLY A 21 4.47 13.73 -9.38
CA GLY A 21 3.96 14.97 -9.96
C GLY A 21 2.67 15.49 -9.32
N ARG A 22 2.27 14.98 -8.15
CA ARG A 22 1.07 15.46 -7.45
C ARG A 22 1.29 16.84 -6.85
N SER A 23 0.25 17.66 -6.84
CA SER A 23 0.29 18.98 -6.21
C SER A 23 0.28 18.88 -4.68
N GLN A 24 0.84 19.86 -3.98
CA GLN A 24 0.78 19.90 -2.51
C GLN A 24 -0.65 19.87 -1.96
N ARG A 25 -1.62 20.42 -2.70
CA ARG A 25 -3.03 20.36 -2.32
C ARG A 25 -3.53 18.91 -2.31
N GLU A 26 -3.34 18.19 -3.39
CA GLU A 26 -3.76 16.78 -3.49
C GLU A 26 -3.09 15.93 -2.42
N ILE A 27 -1.79 16.12 -2.19
CA ILE A 27 -1.04 15.36 -1.18
C ILE A 27 -1.59 15.62 0.22
N SER A 28 -1.90 16.89 0.55
CA SER A 28 -2.47 17.24 1.85
C SER A 28 -3.82 16.58 2.10
N GLU A 29 -4.65 16.46 1.06
CA GLU A 29 -5.95 15.79 1.09
C GLU A 29 -5.78 14.27 1.23
N MET A 30 -4.88 13.67 0.43
CA MET A 30 -4.64 12.22 0.46
C MET A 30 -4.00 11.70 1.75
N LEU A 31 -3.14 12.49 2.37
CA LEU A 31 -2.42 12.13 3.59
C LEU A 31 -3.10 12.63 4.87
N ASP A 32 -4.28 13.26 4.75
CA ASP A 32 -5.05 13.82 5.85
C ASP A 32 -4.16 14.67 6.78
N MET A 33 -3.59 15.73 6.21
CA MET A 33 -2.67 16.62 6.91
C MET A 33 -2.77 18.06 6.43
N ASP A 34 -2.42 19.01 7.29
CA ASP A 34 -2.46 20.42 6.94
C ASP A 34 -1.35 20.79 5.93
N ARG A 35 -1.65 21.73 5.04
CA ARG A 35 -0.72 22.20 4.00
C ARG A 35 0.55 22.82 4.58
N SER A 36 0.49 23.43 5.77
CA SER A 36 1.68 23.95 6.46
C SER A 36 2.64 22.83 6.87
N THR A 37 2.14 21.77 7.49
CA THR A 37 2.92 20.58 7.87
C THR A 37 3.51 19.92 6.64
N LEU A 38 2.72 19.75 5.57
CA LEU A 38 3.24 19.23 4.30
C LEU A 38 4.36 20.12 3.74
N SER A 39 4.16 21.44 3.72
CA SER A 39 5.20 22.37 3.27
C SER A 39 6.45 22.26 4.15
N HIS A 40 6.33 22.11 5.47
CA HIS A 40 7.47 21.88 6.34
C HIS A 40 8.21 20.58 5.98
N TYR A 41 7.48 19.48 5.77
CA TYR A 41 8.04 18.19 5.36
C TYR A 41 8.86 18.33 4.08
N LEU A 42 8.29 18.93 3.03
CA LEU A 42 8.94 19.09 1.74
C LEU A 42 10.15 20.05 1.79
N ASN A 43 10.20 20.94 2.77
CA ASN A 43 11.33 21.83 3.01
C ASN A 43 12.33 21.27 4.06
N GLY A 44 12.25 19.98 4.42
CA GLY A 44 13.17 19.35 5.38
C GLY A 44 13.02 19.84 6.82
N ARG A 45 11.83 20.30 7.21
CA ARG A 45 11.52 20.83 8.55
C ARG A 45 10.45 19.99 9.25
N ASN A 46 10.37 20.13 10.57
CA ASN A 46 9.29 19.60 11.41
C ASN A 46 9.15 18.06 11.43
N ILE A 47 10.26 17.35 11.22
CA ILE A 47 10.35 15.91 11.40
C ILE A 47 11.72 15.52 11.98
N SER A 48 11.75 14.59 12.92
CA SER A 48 13.01 14.09 13.50
C SER A 48 13.61 12.99 12.64
N MET A 49 14.94 12.95 12.54
CA MET A 49 15.67 11.89 11.81
C MET A 49 15.26 10.50 12.27
N GLY A 50 15.14 10.27 13.58
CA GLY A 50 14.69 8.98 14.12
C GLY A 50 13.28 8.57 13.67
N SER A 51 12.38 9.53 13.41
CA SER A 51 11.05 9.21 12.85
C SER A 51 11.14 8.73 11.41
N ILE A 52 12.06 9.31 10.63
CA ILE A 52 12.32 8.92 9.24
C ILE A 52 12.98 7.54 9.20
N GLU A 53 14.01 7.31 10.02
CA GLU A 53 14.72 6.03 10.09
C GLU A 53 13.78 4.87 10.44
N ILE A 54 12.90 5.06 11.43
CA ILE A 54 11.89 4.06 11.78
C ILE A 54 10.91 3.85 10.62
N ALA A 55 10.48 4.93 9.95
CA ALA A 55 9.56 4.82 8.82
C ALA A 55 10.18 4.06 7.63
N GLU A 56 11.47 4.25 7.35
CA GLU A 56 12.20 3.50 6.31
C GLU A 56 12.33 2.01 6.67
N LEU A 57 12.60 1.68 7.94
CA LEU A 57 12.59 0.29 8.41
C LEU A 57 11.22 -0.37 8.23
N ILE A 58 10.14 0.35 8.58
CA ILE A 58 8.77 -0.13 8.43
C ILE A 58 8.41 -0.32 6.95
N LYS A 59 8.85 0.58 6.06
CA LYS A 59 8.68 0.46 4.60
C LYS A 59 9.33 -0.81 4.05
N GLY A 60 10.40 -1.30 4.68
CA GLY A 60 11.08 -2.55 4.32
C GLY A 60 10.37 -3.83 4.77
N PHE A 61 9.25 -3.76 5.49
CA PHE A 61 8.50 -4.94 5.92
C PHE A 61 7.78 -5.62 4.75
N CYS A 62 7.39 -6.89 4.96
CA CYS A 62 6.52 -7.54 3.98
C CYS A 62 5.18 -6.78 3.87
N PRO A 63 4.49 -6.82 2.71
CA PRO A 63 3.29 -6.01 2.51
C PRO A 63 2.19 -6.21 3.56
N LYS A 64 2.06 -7.43 4.09
CA LYS A 64 1.11 -7.76 5.16
C LYS A 64 1.42 -7.02 6.46
N ASP A 65 2.67 -7.05 6.90
CA ASP A 65 3.09 -6.42 8.15
C ASP A 65 3.10 -4.91 8.01
N PHE A 66 3.57 -4.40 6.86
CA PHE A 66 3.54 -2.97 6.58
C PHE A 66 2.10 -2.43 6.60
N LEU A 67 1.16 -3.11 5.94
CA LEU A 67 -0.25 -2.73 5.92
C LEU A 67 -0.88 -2.75 7.33
N LYS A 68 -0.68 -3.84 8.08
CA LYS A 68 -1.26 -3.97 9.42
C LYS A 68 -0.70 -2.93 10.39
N LEU A 69 0.62 -2.76 10.41
CA LEU A 69 1.26 -1.78 11.28
C LEU A 69 0.83 -0.35 10.93
N THR A 70 0.82 -0.01 9.64
CA THR A 70 0.40 1.31 9.16
C THR A 70 -1.07 1.59 9.51
N SER A 71 -1.96 0.61 9.34
CA SER A 71 -3.36 0.73 9.75
C SER A 71 -3.53 0.99 11.24
N ALA A 72 -2.72 0.33 12.08
CA ALA A 72 -2.75 0.51 13.53
C ALA A 72 -2.16 1.85 13.99
N LEU A 73 -1.24 2.44 13.22
CA LEU A 73 -0.61 3.72 13.54
C LEU A 73 -1.47 4.93 13.14
N LEU A 74 -2.23 4.83 12.05
CA LEU A 74 -2.93 5.97 11.45
C LEU A 74 -4.41 6.07 11.82
N GLU A 75 -5.07 4.94 12.13
CA GLU A 75 -6.53 4.87 12.40
C GLU A 75 -7.41 5.50 11.28
N ASN A 76 -6.85 5.72 10.08
CA ASN A 76 -7.50 6.25 8.89
C ASN A 76 -7.14 5.34 7.70
N MET A 77 -8.12 4.61 7.17
CA MET A 77 -7.88 3.61 6.13
C MET A 77 -7.57 4.21 4.76
N ASP A 78 -8.08 5.38 4.42
CA ASP A 78 -7.81 6.01 3.12
C ASP A 78 -6.36 6.54 3.06
N THR A 79 -5.91 7.15 4.16
CA THR A 79 -4.49 7.53 4.33
C THR A 79 -3.60 6.30 4.37
N THR A 80 -4.02 5.24 5.09
CA THR A 80 -3.29 3.96 5.15
C THR A 80 -3.09 3.36 3.77
N ARG A 81 -4.17 3.24 2.98
CA ARG A 81 -4.13 2.70 1.62
C ARG A 81 -3.21 3.53 0.73
N THR A 82 -3.30 4.85 0.83
CA THR A 82 -2.42 5.77 0.10
C THR A 82 -0.95 5.50 0.44
N ILE A 83 -0.58 5.55 1.72
CA ILE A 83 0.80 5.34 2.16
C ILE A 83 1.31 3.96 1.75
N VAL A 84 0.51 2.92 1.95
CA VAL A 84 0.92 1.54 1.62
C VAL A 84 1.16 1.40 0.11
N LYS A 85 0.25 1.91 -0.72
CA LYS A 85 0.37 1.84 -2.18
C LYS A 85 1.57 2.64 -2.68
N THR A 86 1.72 3.88 -2.23
CA THR A 86 2.80 4.77 -2.64
C THR A 86 4.17 4.24 -2.19
N CYS A 87 4.30 3.74 -0.96
CA CYS A 87 5.60 3.34 -0.42
C CYS A 87 6.05 1.93 -0.85
N LEU A 88 5.14 1.01 -1.20
CA LEU A 88 5.54 -0.35 -1.58
C LEU A 88 6.12 -0.45 -3.01
N ASN A 89 5.82 0.49 -3.91
CA ASN A 89 6.30 0.56 -5.30
C ASN A 89 6.53 -0.81 -6.00
N GLN A 90 5.58 -1.72 -5.81
CA GLN A 90 5.61 -3.08 -6.33
C GLN A 90 4.23 -3.39 -6.92
N LYS A 91 4.22 -4.10 -8.05
CA LYS A 91 2.99 -4.51 -8.73
C LYS A 91 2.75 -5.99 -8.51
N TYR A 92 1.48 -6.37 -8.41
CA TYR A 92 1.07 -7.73 -8.14
C TYR A 92 -0.03 -8.16 -9.10
N ARG A 93 0.10 -9.35 -9.68
CA ARG A 93 -0.99 -10.03 -10.41
C ARG A 93 -1.74 -10.95 -9.48
N ALA A 94 -3.05 -10.91 -9.58
CA ALA A 94 -3.91 -11.87 -8.92
C ALA A 94 -4.61 -12.77 -9.95
N LYS A 95 -4.74 -14.05 -9.62
CA LYS A 95 -5.50 -15.03 -10.40
C LYS A 95 -6.53 -15.71 -9.50
N VAL A 96 -7.78 -15.74 -9.95
CA VAL A 96 -8.88 -16.43 -9.28
C VAL A 96 -9.31 -17.64 -10.11
N LYS A 97 -9.15 -18.84 -9.54
CA LYS A 97 -9.51 -20.12 -10.15
C LYS A 97 -11.03 -20.33 -10.19
N ASP A 98 -11.48 -21.25 -11.03
CA ASP A 98 -12.90 -21.63 -11.16
C ASP A 98 -13.43 -22.40 -9.94
N SER A 99 -12.55 -22.88 -9.06
CA SER A 99 -12.95 -23.42 -7.76
C SER A 99 -13.47 -22.35 -6.77
N CYS A 100 -13.50 -21.07 -7.17
CA CYS A 100 -14.05 -20.01 -6.35
C CYS A 100 -15.56 -20.19 -6.19
N ILE A 101 -16.02 -20.25 -4.95
CA ILE A 101 -17.44 -20.44 -4.60
C ILE A 101 -18.17 -19.14 -4.28
N GLY A 102 -17.56 -17.98 -4.52
CA GLY A 102 -18.22 -16.68 -4.31
C GLY A 102 -18.52 -16.31 -2.85
N CYS A 103 -17.87 -16.93 -1.87
CA CYS A 103 -18.23 -16.77 -0.44
C CYS A 103 -17.98 -15.38 0.17
N GLY A 104 -17.27 -14.47 -0.51
CA GLY A 104 -17.05 -13.10 -0.03
C GLY A 104 -15.96 -12.91 1.04
N LEU A 105 -15.45 -13.95 1.70
CA LEU A 105 -14.46 -13.81 2.79
C LEU A 105 -13.19 -13.02 2.39
N CYS A 106 -12.79 -13.10 1.12
CA CYS A 106 -11.68 -12.33 0.58
C CYS A 106 -11.97 -10.82 0.49
N VAL A 107 -13.21 -10.43 0.21
CA VAL A 107 -13.67 -9.04 0.21
C VAL A 107 -13.56 -8.47 1.62
N ASP A 108 -14.14 -9.15 2.61
CA ASP A 108 -14.14 -8.71 4.01
C ASP A 108 -12.72 -8.59 4.61
N THR A 109 -11.79 -9.42 4.12
CA THR A 109 -10.41 -9.44 4.61
C THR A 109 -9.52 -8.38 3.93
N CYS A 110 -9.93 -7.82 2.79
CA CYS A 110 -9.08 -6.93 2.02
C CYS A 110 -9.09 -5.50 2.58
N LEU A 111 -8.09 -5.18 3.42
CA LEU A 111 -7.93 -3.81 3.96
C LEU A 111 -7.65 -2.76 2.86
N MET A 112 -7.14 -3.18 1.70
CA MET A 112 -6.92 -2.32 0.54
C MET A 112 -8.20 -2.01 -0.26
N ASN A 113 -9.32 -2.68 0.04
CA ASN A 113 -10.55 -2.60 -0.74
C ASN A 113 -10.35 -2.93 -2.23
N ALA A 114 -9.42 -3.84 -2.53
CA ALA A 114 -9.04 -4.22 -3.89
C ALA A 114 -9.85 -5.40 -4.44
N ILE A 115 -10.85 -5.90 -3.71
CA ILE A 115 -11.58 -7.13 -4.07
C ILE A 115 -13.08 -6.87 -4.08
N SER A 116 -13.75 -7.32 -5.13
CA SER A 116 -15.21 -7.32 -5.25
C SER A 116 -15.69 -8.72 -5.68
N LEU A 117 -17.01 -8.95 -5.61
CA LEU A 117 -17.64 -10.11 -6.22
C LEU A 117 -18.37 -9.68 -7.49
N ASP A 118 -18.09 -10.36 -8.59
CA ASP A 118 -18.86 -10.27 -9.84
C ASP A 118 -19.32 -11.67 -10.24
N ASN A 119 -20.62 -11.84 -10.47
CA ASN A 119 -21.22 -13.13 -10.84
C ASN A 119 -20.79 -14.31 -9.93
N LEU A 120 -20.80 -14.09 -8.61
CA LEU A 120 -20.34 -15.06 -7.60
C LEU A 120 -18.87 -15.51 -7.75
N LYS A 121 -18.03 -14.71 -8.40
CA LYS A 121 -16.59 -14.93 -8.48
C LYS A 121 -15.84 -13.70 -7.99
N ALA A 122 -14.77 -13.92 -7.22
CA ALA A 122 -13.94 -12.83 -6.75
C ALA A 122 -13.20 -12.18 -7.94
N GLN A 123 -13.22 -10.85 -7.97
CA GLN A 123 -12.44 -10.01 -8.88
C GLN A 123 -11.48 -9.17 -8.05
N ILE A 124 -10.20 -9.15 -8.44
CA ILE A 124 -9.15 -8.46 -7.71
C ILE A 124 -8.57 -7.38 -8.61
N ASP A 125 -8.66 -6.12 -8.17
CA ASP A 125 -7.99 -4.99 -8.79
C ASP A 125 -6.50 -5.01 -8.44
N SER A 126 -5.68 -5.41 -9.42
CA SER A 126 -4.22 -5.45 -9.30
C SER A 126 -3.59 -4.09 -9.01
N GLU A 127 -4.20 -2.98 -9.44
CA GLU A 127 -3.67 -1.63 -9.19
C GLU A 127 -3.86 -1.18 -7.75
N SER A 128 -4.89 -1.70 -7.07
CA SER A 128 -5.15 -1.41 -5.65
C SER A 128 -4.57 -2.46 -4.71
N CYS A 129 -4.24 -3.64 -5.23
CA CYS A 129 -3.68 -4.74 -4.46
C CYS A 129 -2.23 -4.44 -4.04
N CYS A 130 -1.97 -4.45 -2.73
CA CYS A 130 -0.61 -4.29 -2.20
C CYS A 130 0.17 -5.62 -2.07
N GLY A 131 -0.43 -6.76 -2.41
CA GLY A 131 0.25 -8.06 -2.29
C GLY A 131 0.35 -8.62 -0.87
N CYS A 132 -0.52 -8.24 0.06
CA CYS A 132 -0.48 -8.72 1.46
C CYS A 132 -0.84 -10.20 1.70
N LEU A 133 -1.28 -10.92 0.66
CA LEU A 133 -1.60 -12.36 0.66
C LEU A 133 -2.73 -12.83 1.62
N MET A 134 -3.31 -11.94 2.44
CA MET A 134 -4.32 -12.35 3.43
C MET A 134 -5.58 -12.99 2.81
N CYS A 135 -6.00 -12.53 1.62
CA CYS A 135 -7.13 -13.14 0.91
C CYS A 135 -6.80 -14.53 0.35
N GLU A 136 -5.55 -14.77 -0.03
CA GLU A 136 -5.09 -16.09 -0.45
C GLU A 136 -5.06 -17.07 0.73
N GLU A 137 -4.49 -16.66 1.86
CA GLU A 137 -4.42 -17.47 3.09
C GLU A 137 -5.80 -17.89 3.62
N LYS A 138 -6.79 -16.99 3.53
CA LYS A 138 -8.14 -17.25 4.07
C LYS A 138 -9.09 -17.95 3.10
N CYS A 139 -8.72 -18.12 1.83
CA CYS A 139 -9.62 -18.69 0.85
C CYS A 139 -9.87 -20.18 1.14
N PRO A 140 -11.09 -20.61 1.51
CA PRO A 140 -11.35 -21.99 1.93
C PRO A 140 -11.14 -23.01 0.80
N THR A 141 -11.20 -22.56 -0.45
CA THR A 141 -11.04 -23.37 -1.67
C THR A 141 -9.68 -23.18 -2.34
N ASN A 142 -8.76 -22.43 -1.74
CA ASN A 142 -7.43 -22.12 -2.30
C ASN A 142 -7.48 -21.59 -3.75
N SER A 143 -8.51 -20.78 -4.05
CA SER A 143 -8.82 -20.30 -5.39
C SER A 143 -8.07 -19.03 -5.78
N ILE A 144 -7.50 -18.30 -4.82
CA ILE A 144 -6.79 -17.04 -5.07
C ILE A 144 -5.28 -17.33 -5.12
N LYS A 145 -4.59 -16.73 -6.09
CA LYS A 145 -3.13 -16.68 -6.15
C LYS A 145 -2.65 -15.29 -6.45
N ILE A 146 -1.74 -14.77 -5.65
CA ILE A 146 -1.09 -13.47 -5.85
C ILE A 146 0.39 -13.68 -6.16
N VAL A 147 0.89 -13.00 -7.18
CA VAL A 147 2.27 -13.12 -7.65
C VAL A 147 2.84 -11.72 -7.87
N LEU A 148 4.07 -11.49 -7.40
CA LEU A 148 4.81 -10.26 -7.68
C LEU A 148 5.13 -10.17 -9.18
N GLU A 149 4.84 -9.03 -9.78
CA GLU A 149 5.29 -8.72 -11.13
C GLU A 149 6.74 -8.28 -11.09
N VAL A 150 7.62 -9.11 -11.65
CA VAL A 150 9.00 -8.68 -11.93
C VAL A 150 8.99 -8.14 -13.34
N GLU A 151 9.31 -6.86 -13.52
CA GLU A 151 9.59 -6.33 -14.85
C GLU A 151 10.87 -7.01 -15.36
N GLU A 152 10.74 -7.90 -16.35
CA GLU A 152 11.89 -8.43 -17.06
C GLU A 152 12.57 -7.26 -17.77
N ASN A 153 13.82 -6.98 -17.39
CA ASN A 153 14.64 -5.99 -18.06
C ASN A 153 14.92 -6.52 -19.49
N PRO A 154 14.40 -5.90 -20.57
CA PRO A 154 14.54 -6.45 -21.91
C PRO A 154 15.92 -6.08 -22.48
N ASN A 155 17.02 -6.49 -21.85
CA ASN A 155 18.34 -6.48 -22.50
C ASN A 155 19.40 -7.32 -21.76
N PRO A 156 19.49 -8.64 -21.96
CA PRO A 156 20.78 -9.30 -21.90
C PRO A 156 21.55 -8.89 -23.15
N SER A 157 22.42 -7.89 -22.97
CA SER A 157 23.41 -7.44 -23.96
C SER A 157 23.93 -8.61 -24.79
N LYS A 158 23.69 -8.54 -26.10
CA LYS A 158 24.40 -9.33 -27.11
C LYS A 158 25.90 -9.22 -26.84
N THR A 159 26.54 -10.35 -26.61
CA THR A 159 28.00 -10.52 -26.74
C THR A 159 28.24 -11.81 -27.51
#